data_AF-A0A920HHD1-F1
#
_entry.id   AF-A0A920HHD1-F1
#
_cell.length_a   1.000
_cell.length_b   1.000
_cell.length_c   1.000
_cell.angle_alpha   90.00
_cell.angle_beta   90.00
_cell.angle_gamma   90.00
#
_symmetry.space_group_name_H-M   'P 1'
#
loop_
_entity.id
_entity.type
_entity.pdbx_description
1 polymer ?
#
loop_
_entity_poly.entity_id
_entity_poly.type
_entity_poly.pdbx_seq_one_letter_code
_entity_poly.pdbx_strand_id
1 'polypeptide(L)' 'MYEKIVDEDPYVMPMKIYPAVHYTMGGVWVDYNLMTTIPGCFAIGEANFSDHGANRLELLH' A
#
# COMPACT_ATOMS: atom_id res chain seq x y z
N MET A 1 20.98 2.75 5.95
CA MET A 1 20.01 3.32 4.97
C MET A 1 19.73 4.76 5.30
N TYR A 2 19.25 5.07 6.52
CA TYR A 2 19.02 6.45 6.98
C TYR A 2 20.24 7.37 6.84
N GLU A 3 21.39 6.96 7.41
CA GLU A 3 22.67 7.67 7.27
C GLU A 3 23.05 7.95 5.80
N LYS A 4 22.78 7.02 4.88
CA LYS A 4 23.08 7.20 3.45
C LYS A 4 22.17 8.20 2.73
N ILE A 5 20.99 8.48 3.27
CA ILE A 5 19.97 9.34 2.65
C ILE A 5 19.95 10.72 3.32
N VAL A 6 20.26 10.79 4.62
CA VAL A 6 20.08 11.96 5.48
C VAL A 6 21.40 12.43 6.14
N ASP A 7 22.49 11.66 6.02
CA ASP A 7 23.82 11.97 6.59
C ASP A 7 23.84 12.11 8.13
N GLU A 8 22.91 11.41 8.80
CA GLU A 8 22.79 11.35 10.26
C GLU A 8 22.83 9.89 10.75
N ASP A 9 23.62 9.58 11.78
CA ASP A 9 23.67 8.26 12.42
C ASP A 9 22.46 8.08 13.37
N PRO A 10 21.53 7.15 13.10
CA PRO A 10 20.33 6.94 13.92
C PRO A 10 20.62 6.39 15.33
N TYR A 11 21.84 5.88 15.60
CA TYR A 11 22.27 5.48 16.94
C TYR A 11 22.72 6.65 17.81
N VAL A 12 23.08 7.78 17.19
CA VAL A 12 23.55 9.00 17.86
C VAL A 12 22.46 10.06 17.92
N MET A 13 21.70 10.22 16.83
CA MET A 13 20.62 11.19 16.68
C MET A 13 19.31 10.46 16.32
N PRO A 14 18.21 10.67 17.05
CA PRO A 14 16.93 10.01 16.75
C PRO A 14 16.46 10.30 15.32
N MET A 15 15.96 9.26 14.64
CA MET A 15 15.39 9.41 13.29
C MET A 15 14.16 10.33 13.31
N LYS A 16 14.12 11.26 12.35
CA LYS A 16 12.94 12.09 12.08
C LYS A 16 11.88 11.24 11.37
N ILE A 17 10.71 11.06 11.99
CA ILE A 17 9.59 10.28 11.45
C ILE A 17 8.33 11.14 11.34
N TYR A 18 7.49 10.85 10.34
CA TYR A 18 6.16 11.43 10.20
C TYR A 18 5.25 10.43 9.48
N PRO A 19 3.92 10.49 9.69
CA PRO A 19 2.99 9.65 8.94
C PRO A 19 3.04 9.98 7.44
N ALA A 20 3.24 8.95 6.61
CA ALA A 20 3.23 9.07 5.15
C ALA A 20 2.21 8.12 4.54
N VAL A 21 1.68 8.49 3.38
CA VAL A 21 0.79 7.62 2.60
C VAL A 21 1.56 6.36 2.20
N HIS A 22 0.97 5.19 2.40
CA HIS A 22 1.65 3.91 2.16
C HIS A 22 0.89 2.95 1.26
N TYR A 23 -0.43 2.85 1.42
CA TYR A 23 -1.24 1.88 0.70
C TYR A 23 -2.59 2.48 0.31
N THR A 24 -3.09 2.12 -0.88
CA THR A 24 -4.40 2.57 -1.38
C THR A 24 -5.44 1.46 -1.25
N MET A 25 -6.50 1.73 -0.49
CA MET A 25 -7.61 0.78 -0.30
C MET A 25 -8.62 0.80 -1.45
N GLY A 26 -8.72 1.94 -2.14
CA GLY A 26 -9.55 2.06 -3.34
C GLY A 26 -8.85 1.50 -4.58
N GLY A 27 -9.58 1.38 -5.67
CA GLY A 27 -9.04 0.86 -6.91
C GLY A 27 -10.12 0.75 -7.98
N VAL A 28 -9.82 -0.02 -9.02
CA VAL A 28 -10.76 -0.35 -10.09
C VAL A 28 -11.86 -1.24 -9.54
N TRP A 29 -13.10 -0.93 -9.88
CA TRP A 29 -14.24 -1.77 -9.57
C TRP A 29 -14.14 -3.10 -10.32
N VAL A 30 -14.21 -4.21 -9.58
CA VAL A 30 -14.19 -5.58 -10.09
C VAL A 30 -15.31 -6.42 -9.46
N ASP A 31 -15.73 -7.47 -10.15
CA ASP A 31 -16.63 -8.48 -9.60
C ASP A 31 -15.86 -9.53 -8.75
N TYR A 32 -16.56 -10.56 -8.26
CA TYR A 32 -15.95 -11.65 -7.49
C TYR A 32 -14.96 -12.51 -8.29
N ASN A 33 -14.94 -12.40 -9.62
CA ASN A 33 -13.96 -13.06 -10.49
C ASN A 33 -12.81 -12.11 -10.87
N LEU A 34 -12.72 -10.94 -10.24
CA LEU A 34 -11.71 -9.90 -10.46
C LEU A 34 -11.81 -9.24 -11.86
N MET A 35 -12.96 -9.38 -12.52
CA MET A 35 -13.22 -8.82 -13.83
C MET A 35 -13.78 -7.41 -13.71
N THR A 36 -13.24 -6.48 -14.50
CA THR A 36 -13.69 -5.09 -14.55
C THR A 36 -15.02 -4.97 -15.30
N THR A 37 -15.53 -3.75 -15.44
CA THR A 37 -16.69 -3.46 -16.30
C THR A 37 -16.42 -3.64 -17.80
N ILE A 38 -15.16 -3.80 -18.21
CA ILE A 38 -14.76 -4.07 -19.60
C ILE A 38 -14.65 -5.59 -19.81
N PRO A 39 -15.43 -6.18 -20.73
CA PRO A 39 -15.37 -7.61 -21.03
C PRO A 39 -13.95 -8.11 -21.36
N GLY A 40 -13.48 -9.13 -20.63
CA GLY A 40 -12.14 -9.71 -20.80
C GLY A 40 -10.99 -8.97 -20.11
N CYS A 41 -11.24 -7.84 -19.43
CA CYS A 41 -10.23 -7.07 -18.72
C CYS A 41 -10.32 -7.28 -17.21
N PHE A 42 -9.21 -7.67 -16.57
CA PHE A 42 -9.12 -8.01 -15.15
C PHE A 42 -8.18 -7.06 -14.40
N ALA A 43 -8.47 -6.80 -13.14
CA ALA A 43 -7.61 -6.00 -12.25
C ALA A 43 -7.43 -6.73 -10.91
N ILE A 44 -6.18 -6.81 -10.44
CA ILE A 44 -5.81 -7.58 -9.24
C ILE A 44 -4.79 -6.81 -8.39
N GLY A 45 -4.61 -7.22 -7.14
CA GLY A 45 -3.66 -6.59 -6.21
C GLY A 45 -4.13 -5.21 -5.74
N GLU A 46 -3.20 -4.33 -5.36
CA GLU A 46 -3.49 -2.98 -4.84
C GLU A 46 -4.27 -2.09 -5.84
N ALA A 47 -4.31 -2.48 -7.12
CA ALA A 47 -5.10 -1.77 -8.11
C ALA A 47 -6.62 -2.07 -8.02
N ASN A 48 -7.04 -3.10 -7.28
CA ASN A 48 -8.46 -3.44 -7.08
C ASN A 48 -9.01 -2.80 -5.78
N PHE A 49 -10.33 -2.69 -5.67
CA PHE A 49 -10.98 -2.10 -4.49
C PHE A 49 -11.56 -3.14 -3.49
N SER A 50 -11.61 -4.42 -3.84
CA SER A 50 -12.63 -5.33 -3.32
C SER A 50 -12.34 -5.90 -1.92
N ASP A 51 -11.06 -6.02 -1.55
CA ASP A 51 -10.67 -6.96 -0.47
C ASP A 51 -10.42 -6.28 0.88
N HIS A 52 -10.10 -4.99 0.88
CA HIS A 52 -9.57 -4.30 2.07
C HIS A 52 -10.59 -3.43 2.81
N GLY A 53 -11.77 -3.18 2.25
CA GLY A 53 -12.74 -2.25 2.83
C GLY A 53 -12.12 -0.88 3.08
N ALA A 54 -12.34 -0.29 4.26
CA ALA A 54 -11.81 1.02 4.60
C ALA A 54 -10.35 1.02 5.10
N ASN A 55 -9.83 -0.12 5.57
CA ASN A 55 -8.47 -0.24 6.10
C ASN A 55 -7.93 -1.65 5.85
N ARG A 56 -6.78 -1.73 5.18
CA ARG A 56 -6.05 -3.00 5.03
C ARG A 56 -5.55 -3.48 6.39
N LEU A 57 -5.69 -4.79 6.64
CA LEU A 57 -5.05 -5.46 7.77
C LEU A 57 -3.62 -5.88 7.40
N GLU A 58 -2.67 -5.60 8.30
CA GLU A 58 -1.33 -6.15 8.23
C GLU A 58 -1.26 -7.43 9.07
N LEU A 59 -0.78 -8.51 8.45
CA LEU A 59 -0.44 -9.77 9.13
C LEU A 59 1.07 -9.86 9.27
N LEU A 60 1.55 -9.88 10.51
CA LEU A 60 2.92 -10.28 10.83
C LEU A 60 2.92 -11.80 11.02
N HIS A 61 3.54 -12.54 10.10
CA HIS A 61 3.90 -13.94 10.30
C HIS A 61 5.24 -14.03 11.04
#